data_AF-A0A533VH99-F1
#
_entry.id   AF-A0A533VH99-F1
#
_cell.length_a   1.000
_cell.length_b   1.000
_cell.length_c   1.000
_cell.angle_alpha   90.00
_cell.angle_beta   90.00
_cell.angle_gamma   90.00
#
_symmetry.space_group_name_H-M   'P 1'
#
loop_
_entity.id
_entity.type
_entity.pdbx_description
1 polymer ?
#
loop_
_entity_poly.entity_id
_entity_poly.type
_entity_poly.pdbx_seq_one_letter_code
_entity_poly.pdbx_strand_id
1 'polypeptide(L)'
;MSISKTPSAEDLYTKFLKALADNKSGDWILAVFEGSPSEGMYSWCSDCVAASGDLTSFLEEYTGDVKVSQFKVGTKNEWEDDVIGPSPFRMKFPFLSDLPTAILFNGKLDVARFIAPRKEDLLYLSKRATTYEDQKASGSWNPPKGTEIPRYKPAALLNRKRRE
;
A
#
# COMPACT_ATOMS: atom_id res chain seq x y z
N MET A 1 23.28 -23.51 -2.11
CA MET A 1 22.16 -23.06 -1.27
C MET A 1 21.98 -21.57 -1.51
N SER A 2 20.93 -21.16 -2.21
CA SER A 2 20.65 -19.73 -2.40
C SER A 2 20.09 -19.19 -1.09
N ILE A 3 20.85 -18.36 -0.40
CA ILE A 3 20.36 -17.59 0.74
C ILE A 3 19.30 -16.65 0.17
N SER A 4 18.01 -16.93 0.40
CA SER A 4 16.96 -15.99 0.04
C SER A 4 17.14 -14.76 0.92
N LYS A 5 17.76 -13.73 0.37
CA LYS A 5 17.94 -12.46 1.07
C LYS A 5 16.56 -11.86 1.29
N THR A 6 16.19 -11.57 2.54
CA THR A 6 14.96 -10.85 2.86
C THR A 6 14.95 -9.53 2.07
N PRO A 7 13.85 -9.19 1.36
CA PRO A 7 13.77 -7.95 0.61
C PRO A 7 13.93 -6.74 1.55
N SER A 8 14.71 -5.74 1.13
CA SER A 8 14.85 -4.49 1.87
C SER A 8 13.58 -3.63 1.78
N ALA A 9 13.43 -2.64 2.66
CA ALA A 9 12.32 -1.68 2.58
C ALA A 9 12.27 -0.91 1.24
N GLU A 10 13.40 -0.61 0.61
CA GLU A 10 13.43 0.01 -0.74
C GLU A 10 12.95 -0.97 -1.84
N ASP A 11 13.28 -2.26 -1.74
CA ASP A 11 12.77 -3.28 -2.68
C ASP A 11 11.25 -3.44 -2.54
N LEU A 12 10.75 -3.45 -1.29
CA LEU A 12 9.32 -3.53 -0.98
C LEU A 12 8.57 -2.29 -1.47
N TYR A 13 9.14 -1.10 -1.26
CA TYR A 13 8.58 0.15 -1.77
C TYR A 13 8.55 0.19 -3.30
N THR A 14 9.61 -0.30 -3.96
CA THR A 14 9.66 -0.44 -5.42
C THR A 14 8.58 -1.39 -5.95
N LYS A 15 8.34 -2.51 -5.27
CA LYS A 15 7.24 -3.44 -5.62
C LYS A 15 5.87 -2.77 -5.48
N PHE A 16 5.65 -2.03 -4.40
CA PHE A 16 4.43 -1.23 -4.21
C PHE A 16 4.23 -0.22 -5.34
N LEU A 17 5.26 0.56 -5.66
CA LEU A 17 5.19 1.55 -6.73
C LEU A 17 4.94 0.91 -8.10
N LYS A 18 5.50 -0.27 -8.36
CA LYS A 18 5.21 -1.02 -9.58
C LYS A 18 3.74 -1.47 -9.63
N ALA A 19 3.22 -2.03 -8.52
CA ALA A 19 1.83 -2.44 -8.44
C ALA A 19 0.84 -1.28 -8.68
N LEU A 20 1.15 -0.08 -8.17
CA LEU A 20 0.38 1.13 -8.45
C LEU A 20 0.58 1.68 -9.86
N ALA A 21 1.78 1.56 -10.43
CA ALA A 21 2.05 2.04 -11.79
C ALA A 21 1.35 1.18 -12.85
N ASP A 22 1.24 -0.12 -12.60
CA ASP A 22 0.55 -1.08 -13.45
C ASP A 22 -1.00 -0.97 -13.30
N ASN A 23 -1.49 -0.23 -12.29
CA ASN A 23 -2.90 0.04 -12.06
C ASN A 23 -3.40 1.16 -12.99
N LYS A 24 -4.37 0.88 -13.87
CA LYS A 24 -4.86 1.88 -14.82
C LYS A 24 -5.76 2.90 -14.11
N SER A 25 -5.92 4.08 -14.72
CA SER A 25 -6.92 5.04 -14.25
C SER A 25 -8.31 4.40 -14.37
N GLY A 26 -9.11 4.47 -13.30
CA GLY A 26 -10.38 3.75 -13.21
C GLY A 26 -10.30 2.45 -12.41
N ASP A 27 -9.16 1.76 -12.41
CA ASP A 27 -9.00 0.52 -11.64
C ASP A 27 -8.86 0.82 -10.15
N TRP A 28 -9.59 0.06 -9.33
CA TRP A 28 -9.60 0.19 -7.88
C TRP A 28 -8.68 -0.84 -7.21
N ILE A 29 -7.82 -0.37 -6.31
CA ILE A 29 -7.00 -1.21 -5.44
C ILE A 29 -7.27 -0.87 -3.98
N LEU A 30 -7.62 -1.87 -3.18
CA LEU A 30 -7.56 -1.80 -1.72
C LEU A 30 -6.19 -2.32 -1.28
N ALA A 31 -5.29 -1.43 -0.91
CA ALA A 31 -3.95 -1.74 -0.46
C ALA A 31 -3.92 -1.80 1.08
N VAL A 32 -3.45 -2.91 1.64
CA VAL A 32 -3.25 -3.06 3.08
C VAL A 32 -1.75 -3.11 3.37
N PHE A 33 -1.26 -2.18 4.17
CA PHE A 33 0.15 -2.03 4.53
C PHE A 33 0.39 -2.59 5.93
N GLU A 34 1.39 -3.45 6.06
CA GLU A 34 1.70 -4.15 7.32
C GLU A 34 3.21 -4.28 7.54
N GLY A 35 3.64 -4.41 8.80
CA GLY A 35 5.03 -4.75 9.12
C GLY A 35 5.43 -6.11 8.54
N SER A 36 6.66 -6.24 8.04
CA SER A 36 7.20 -7.55 7.62
C SER A 36 7.29 -8.52 8.80
N PRO A 37 7.32 -9.84 8.55
CA PRO A 37 7.63 -10.80 9.60
C PRO A 37 9.06 -10.59 10.16
N SER A 38 9.24 -10.68 11.47
CA SER A 38 10.57 -10.68 12.10
C SER A 38 11.02 -12.11 12.38
N GLU A 39 12.10 -12.56 11.72
CA GLU A 39 12.80 -13.85 11.96
C GLU A 39 11.89 -15.05 12.32
N GLY A 40 10.69 -15.09 11.72
CA GLY A 40 9.56 -15.93 12.11
C GLY A 40 8.33 -15.70 11.22
N MET A 41 7.17 -16.24 11.60
CA MET A 41 5.94 -16.14 10.79
C MET A 41 5.10 -14.87 11.03
N TYR A 42 5.31 -14.16 12.14
CA TYR A 42 4.45 -13.05 12.56
C TYR A 42 5.09 -11.69 12.33
N SER A 43 4.25 -10.69 12.00
CA SER A 43 4.64 -9.29 11.89
C SER A 43 5.20 -8.78 13.22
N TRP A 44 6.22 -7.90 13.16
CA TRP A 44 6.71 -7.19 14.35
C TRP A 44 5.71 -6.14 14.88
N CYS A 45 4.70 -5.79 14.07
CA CYS A 45 3.66 -4.82 14.40
C CYS A 45 2.49 -5.54 15.11
N SER A 46 2.26 -5.23 16.40
CA SER A 46 1.23 -5.90 17.22
C SER A 46 -0.17 -5.74 16.63
N ASP A 47 -0.49 -4.53 16.16
CA ASP A 47 -1.80 -4.24 15.59
C ASP A 47 -1.99 -4.94 14.25
N CYS A 48 -0.90 -5.20 13.52
CA CYS A 48 -0.91 -6.00 12.29
C CYS A 48 -1.20 -7.47 12.60
N VAL A 49 -0.66 -7.99 13.71
CA VAL A 49 -1.00 -9.34 14.18
C VAL A 49 -2.48 -9.41 14.59
N ALA A 50 -2.99 -8.42 15.32
CA ALA A 50 -4.40 -8.37 15.71
C ALA A 50 -5.34 -8.28 14.48
N ALA A 51 -5.03 -7.39 13.53
CA ALA A 51 -5.82 -7.19 12.32
C ALA A 51 -5.72 -8.35 11.32
N SER A 52 -4.74 -9.25 11.46
CA SER A 52 -4.55 -10.36 10.53
C SER A 52 -5.78 -11.27 10.45
N GLY A 53 -6.47 -11.52 11.57
CA GLY A 53 -7.70 -12.31 11.60
C GLY A 53 -8.84 -11.66 10.85
N ASP A 54 -9.00 -10.34 11.01
CA ASP A 54 -10.01 -9.55 10.30
C ASP A 54 -9.73 -9.49 8.80
N LEU A 55 -8.47 -9.32 8.42
CA LEU A 55 -8.03 -9.29 7.02
C LEU A 55 -8.22 -10.66 6.35
N THR A 56 -7.85 -11.75 7.01
CA THR A 56 -8.07 -13.11 6.49
C THR A 56 -9.56 -13.37 6.31
N SER A 57 -10.36 -13.10 7.34
CA SER A 57 -11.82 -13.29 7.28
C SER A 57 -12.47 -12.44 6.17
N PHE A 58 -11.98 -11.20 5.97
CA PHE A 58 -12.40 -10.38 4.84
C PHE A 58 -12.04 -11.02 3.50
N LEU A 59 -10.79 -11.42 3.30
CA LEU A 59 -10.32 -11.99 2.03
C LEU A 59 -11.01 -13.31 1.66
N GLU A 60 -11.37 -14.14 2.64
CA GLU A 60 -12.10 -15.39 2.42
C GLU A 60 -13.54 -15.17 1.94
N GLU A 61 -14.19 -14.11 2.42
CA GLU A 61 -15.59 -13.80 2.10
C GLU A 61 -15.73 -12.78 0.96
N TYR A 62 -14.65 -12.11 0.58
CA TYR A 62 -14.71 -10.99 -0.34
C TYR A 62 -14.89 -11.44 -1.79
N THR A 63 -16.04 -11.10 -2.37
CA THR A 63 -16.40 -11.39 -3.77
C THR A 63 -16.56 -10.14 -4.63
N GLY A 64 -16.04 -8.99 -4.18
CA GLY A 64 -16.17 -7.72 -4.91
C GLY A 64 -15.10 -7.52 -5.98
N ASP A 65 -15.29 -6.50 -6.83
CA ASP A 65 -14.44 -6.24 -7.99
C ASP A 65 -13.16 -5.43 -7.68
N VAL A 66 -13.07 -4.81 -6.49
CA VAL A 66 -11.86 -4.09 -6.07
C VAL A 66 -10.72 -5.07 -5.83
N LYS A 67 -9.56 -4.85 -6.46
CA LYS A 67 -8.37 -5.67 -6.24
C LYS A 67 -7.82 -5.43 -4.85
N VAL A 68 -7.77 -6.45 -4.01
CA VAL A 68 -7.14 -6.36 -2.68
C VAL A 68 -5.66 -6.76 -2.80
N SER A 69 -4.75 -5.96 -2.24
CA SER A 69 -3.30 -6.24 -2.27
C SER A 69 -2.67 -5.94 -0.91
N GLN A 70 -1.87 -6.87 -0.41
CA GLN A 70 -1.12 -6.70 0.83
C GLN A 70 0.31 -6.29 0.53
N PHE A 71 0.82 -5.28 1.22
CA PHE A 71 2.17 -4.76 1.08
C PHE A 71 2.90 -4.78 2.42
N LYS A 72 4.05 -5.45 2.47
CA LYS A 72 4.93 -5.40 3.63
C LYS A 72 5.83 -4.17 3.54
N VAL A 73 6.06 -3.50 4.67
CA VAL A 73 6.83 -2.23 4.70
C VAL A 73 8.30 -2.39 5.12
N GLY A 74 8.72 -3.60 5.49
CA GLY A 74 10.06 -3.86 6.02
C GLY A 74 10.02 -4.26 7.49
N THR A 75 11.21 -4.42 8.06
CA THR A 75 11.43 -4.71 9.48
C THR A 75 11.10 -3.50 10.36
N LYS A 76 10.99 -3.71 11.68
CA LYS A 76 10.74 -2.64 12.66
C LYS A 76 11.80 -1.54 12.56
N ASN A 77 13.06 -1.93 12.48
CA ASN A 77 14.17 -0.98 12.35
C ASN A 77 14.04 -0.18 11.04
N GLU A 78 13.78 -0.83 9.90
CA GLU A 78 13.59 -0.07 8.64
C GLU A 78 12.37 0.87 8.66
N TRP A 79 11.39 0.64 9.53
CA TRP A 79 10.21 1.49 9.70
C TRP A 79 10.43 2.68 10.65
N GLU A 80 11.04 2.40 11.81
CA GLU A 80 11.19 3.34 12.93
C GLU A 80 12.51 4.11 12.93
N ASP A 81 13.57 3.58 12.31
CA ASP A 81 14.93 4.06 12.50
C ASP A 81 15.19 5.42 11.80
N ASP A 82 15.31 6.46 12.60
CA ASP A 82 15.68 7.81 12.15
C ASP A 82 17.19 7.96 11.84
N VAL A 83 18.03 6.98 12.21
CA VAL A 83 19.50 6.97 12.04
C VAL A 83 19.92 6.49 10.65
N ILE A 84 19.29 5.44 10.13
CA ILE A 84 19.51 4.96 8.74
C ILE A 84 18.80 5.89 7.72
N GLY A 85 17.82 6.66 8.21
CA GLY A 85 16.96 7.53 7.44
C GLY A 85 15.54 6.95 7.38
N PRO A 86 14.51 7.81 7.27
CA PRO A 86 13.14 7.35 7.41
C PRO A 86 12.78 6.34 6.30
N SER A 87 11.95 5.35 6.62
CA SER A 87 11.44 4.38 5.65
C SER A 87 11.02 5.05 4.33
N PRO A 88 11.31 4.46 3.15
CA PRO A 88 10.85 5.00 1.87
C PRO A 88 9.34 5.21 1.83
N PHE A 89 8.59 4.36 2.52
CA PHE A 89 7.16 4.51 2.73
C PHE A 89 6.82 5.79 3.51
N ARG A 90 7.50 6.07 4.64
CA ARG A 90 7.27 7.28 5.44
C ARG A 90 7.73 8.56 4.73
N MET A 91 8.87 8.51 4.02
CA MET A 91 9.43 9.67 3.32
C MET A 91 8.63 10.07 2.08
N LYS A 92 8.34 9.08 1.23
CA LYS A 92 7.82 9.32 -0.13
C LYS A 92 6.30 9.13 -0.18
N PHE A 93 5.71 8.57 0.88
CA PHE A 93 4.29 8.36 1.03
C PHE A 93 3.82 8.72 2.46
N PRO A 94 3.92 10.02 2.85
CA PRO A 94 3.72 10.48 4.24
C PRO A 94 2.31 10.23 4.79
N PHE A 95 1.38 9.85 3.93
CA PHE A 95 0.02 9.44 4.29
C PHE A 95 -0.04 8.09 4.99
N LEU A 96 1.00 7.27 4.85
CA LEU A 96 1.18 6.04 5.60
C LEU A 96 2.01 6.34 6.85
N SER A 97 1.32 6.86 7.87
CA SER A 97 1.92 7.25 9.14
C SER A 97 2.03 6.10 10.15
N ASP A 98 1.20 5.07 10.00
CA ASP A 98 1.03 3.99 10.97
C ASP A 98 0.69 2.65 10.31
N LEU A 99 0.73 1.56 11.08
CA LEU A 99 0.47 0.20 10.62
C LEU A 99 -0.42 -0.57 11.60
N PRO A 100 -1.31 -1.45 11.12
CA PRO A 100 -1.63 -1.66 9.72
C PRO A 100 -2.49 -0.51 9.20
N THR A 101 -2.39 -0.21 7.91
CA THR A 101 -3.23 0.82 7.28
C THR A 101 -3.80 0.27 5.99
N ALA A 102 -5.11 0.42 5.79
CA ALA A 102 -5.79 0.15 4.54
C ALA A 102 -6.04 1.44 3.77
N ILE A 103 -5.73 1.46 2.47
CA ILE A 103 -5.92 2.60 1.59
C ILE A 103 -6.62 2.14 0.32
N LEU A 104 -7.68 2.85 -0.05
CA LEU A 104 -8.36 2.68 -1.33
C LEU A 104 -7.74 3.61 -2.36
N PHE A 105 -7.28 3.04 -3.46
CA PHE A 105 -6.70 3.73 -4.60
C PHE A 105 -7.61 3.66 -5.83
N ASN A 106 -7.70 4.76 -6.57
CA ASN A 106 -8.13 4.74 -7.98
C ASN A 106 -6.95 5.13 -8.87
N GLY A 107 -6.42 4.19 -9.65
CA GLY A 107 -5.11 4.38 -10.27
C GLY A 107 -4.03 4.66 -9.22
N LYS A 108 -3.52 5.90 -9.20
CA LYS A 108 -2.49 6.39 -8.25
C LYS A 108 -3.04 7.34 -7.18
N LEU A 109 -4.35 7.58 -7.18
CA LEU A 109 -4.99 8.52 -6.28
C LEU A 109 -5.44 7.80 -5.00
N ASP A 110 -4.90 8.18 -3.85
CA ASP A 110 -5.46 7.83 -2.52
C ASP A 110 -6.79 8.56 -2.36
N VAL A 111 -7.88 7.81 -2.19
CA VAL A 111 -9.22 8.38 -2.02
C VAL A 111 -9.79 8.25 -0.62
N ALA A 112 -9.34 7.26 0.15
CA ALA A 112 -9.86 6.93 1.49
C ALA A 112 -8.90 5.96 2.19
N ARG A 113 -8.81 6.06 3.52
CA ARG A 113 -7.95 5.19 4.32
C ARG A 113 -8.50 4.93 5.73
N PHE A 114 -8.06 3.82 6.33
CA PHE A 114 -8.26 3.50 7.75
C PHE A 114 -6.93 3.03 8.35
N ILE A 115 -6.62 3.52 9.55
CA ILE A 115 -5.54 3.01 10.39
C ILE A 115 -6.13 1.94 11.31
N ALA A 116 -5.41 0.85 11.52
CA ALA A 116 -5.87 -0.33 12.25
C ALA A 116 -7.23 -0.84 11.75
N PRO A 117 -7.38 -1.13 10.43
CA PRO A 117 -8.66 -1.50 9.85
C PRO A 117 -9.19 -2.81 10.42
N ARG A 118 -10.50 -2.84 10.71
CA ARG A 118 -11.26 -4.06 10.97
C ARG A 118 -11.89 -4.59 9.69
N LYS A 119 -12.49 -5.78 9.75
CA LYS A 119 -13.19 -6.40 8.63
C LYS A 119 -14.25 -5.48 8.03
N GLU A 120 -15.03 -4.79 8.87
CA GLU A 120 -16.08 -3.87 8.44
C GLU A 120 -15.51 -2.66 7.70
N ASP A 121 -14.35 -2.16 8.10
CA ASP A 121 -13.68 -1.04 7.45
C ASP A 121 -13.17 -1.43 6.06
N LEU A 122 -12.63 -2.63 5.91
CA LEU A 122 -12.20 -3.19 4.62
C LEU A 122 -13.41 -3.35 3.67
N LEU A 123 -14.51 -3.92 4.17
CA LEU A 123 -15.76 -4.03 3.41
C LEU A 123 -16.31 -2.65 3.00
N TYR A 124 -16.26 -1.70 3.92
CA TYR A 124 -16.69 -0.33 3.65
C TYR A 124 -15.84 0.34 2.58
N LEU A 125 -14.50 0.24 2.65
CA LEU A 125 -13.62 0.77 1.61
C LEU A 125 -13.91 0.12 0.25
N SER A 126 -14.07 -1.19 0.18
CA SER A 126 -14.40 -1.88 -1.08
C SER A 126 -15.73 -1.42 -1.66
N LYS A 127 -16.78 -1.27 -0.84
CA LYS A 127 -18.09 -0.75 -1.30
C LYS A 127 -18.01 0.71 -1.75
N ARG A 128 -17.13 1.50 -1.13
CA ARG A 128 -16.97 2.91 -1.46
C ARG A 128 -16.42 3.13 -2.87
N ALA A 129 -15.69 2.16 -3.43
CA ALA A 129 -15.27 2.18 -4.84
C ALA A 129 -16.49 2.24 -5.78
N THR A 130 -17.52 1.43 -5.54
CA THR A 130 -18.77 1.46 -6.33
C THR A 130 -19.45 2.82 -6.22
N THR A 131 -19.57 3.38 -5.02
CA THR A 131 -20.13 4.72 -4.82
C THR A 131 -19.35 5.78 -5.61
N TYR A 132 -18.03 5.66 -5.68
CA TYR A 132 -17.22 6.58 -6.48
C TYR A 132 -17.38 6.39 -7.98
N GLU A 133 -17.61 5.17 -8.48
CA GLU A 133 -17.97 4.95 -9.88
C GLU A 133 -19.32 5.57 -10.24
N ASP A 134 -20.33 5.44 -9.36
CA ASP A 134 -21.62 6.10 -9.56
C ASP A 134 -21.48 7.63 -9.59
N GLN A 135 -20.63 8.18 -8.72
CA GLN A 135 -20.31 9.61 -8.71
C GLN A 135 -19.59 10.04 -10.00
N LYS A 136 -18.68 9.22 -10.54
CA LYS A 136 -18.00 9.49 -11.81
C LYS A 136 -19.00 9.50 -12.96
N ALA A 137 -19.88 8.50 -13.02
CA ALA A 137 -20.89 8.38 -14.06
C ALA A 137 -21.90 9.54 -14.04
N SER A 138 -22.28 10.01 -12.85
CA SER A 138 -23.18 11.16 -12.67
C SER A 138 -22.49 12.53 -12.80
N GLY A 139 -21.16 12.57 -12.92
CA GLY A 139 -20.38 13.82 -12.95
C GLY A 139 -20.31 14.55 -11.60
N SER A 140 -20.78 13.93 -10.51
CA SER A 140 -20.75 14.49 -9.15
C SER A 140 -19.45 14.18 -8.40
N TRP A 141 -18.58 13.35 -8.98
CA TRP A 141 -17.30 13.00 -8.37
C TRP A 141 -16.37 14.20 -8.26
N ASN A 142 -16.06 14.55 -7.01
CA ASN A 142 -15.05 15.54 -6.69
C ASN A 142 -13.88 14.83 -5.99
N PRO A 143 -12.91 14.28 -6.75
CA PRO A 143 -11.77 13.59 -6.16
C PRO A 143 -10.98 14.52 -5.24
N PRO A 144 -10.26 13.98 -4.25
CA PRO A 144 -9.22 14.74 -3.57
C PRO A 144 -8.34 15.43 -4.62
N LYS A 145 -8.13 16.75 -4.46
CA LYS A 145 -7.19 17.51 -5.31
C LYS A 145 -5.80 16.96 -5.00
N GLY A 146 -5.36 16.00 -5.80
CA GLY A 146 -4.34 15.04 -5.39
C GLY A 146 -3.03 15.70 -5.00
N THR A 147 -2.40 15.14 -3.98
CA THR A 147 -0.95 14.90 -4.02
C THR A 147 -0.76 13.59 -4.78
N GLU A 148 -0.47 13.65 -6.08
CA GLU A 148 -0.07 12.48 -6.85
C GLU A 148 1.10 11.78 -6.13
N ILE A 149 0.99 10.47 -5.88
CA ILE A 149 2.13 9.68 -5.38
C ILE A 149 3.28 9.84 -6.39
N PRO A 150 4.53 10.11 -5.93
CA PRO A 150 5.66 10.36 -6.81
C PRO A 150 5.78 9.30 -7.92
N ARG A 151 5.93 9.73 -9.17
CA ARG A 151 6.05 8.82 -10.31
C ARG A 151 7.25 7.90 -10.13
N TYR A 152 7.01 6.60 -10.15
CA TYR A 152 8.05 5.59 -10.27
C TYR A 152 8.86 5.81 -11.55
N LYS A 153 10.17 6.04 -11.43
CA LYS A 153 11.11 6.00 -12.54
C LYS A 153 11.92 4.71 -12.42
N PRO A 154 11.82 3.77 -13.37
CA PRO A 154 12.62 2.56 -13.36
C PRO A 154 14.12 2.91 -13.29
N ALA A 155 14.88 2.23 -12.42
CA ALA A 155 16.32 2.46 -12.24
C ALA A 155 17.13 2.35 -13.55
N ALA A 156 16.61 1.68 -14.57
CA ALA A 156 17.18 1.61 -15.91
C ALA A 156 17.40 2.98 -16.58
N LEU A 157 16.68 4.04 -16.16
CA LEU A 157 16.84 5.39 -16.71
C LEU A 157 17.87 6.26 -15.97
N LEU A 158 18.37 5.85 -14.80
CA LEU A 158 19.37 6.60 -14.03
C LEU A 158 20.81 6.29 -14.46
N ASN A 159 21.05 5.16 -15.14
CA ASN A 159 22.39 4.74 -15.58
C ASN A 159 22.85 5.35 -16.92
N ARG A 160 22.06 6.23 -17.55
CA ARG A 160 22.43 6.87 -18.83
C ARG A 160 23.09 8.26 -18.70
N LYS A 161 23.26 8.79 -17.48
CA LYS A 161 23.84 10.13 -17.25
C LYS A 161 25.18 10.15 -16.49
N ARG A 162 25.86 9.00 -16.32
CA ARG A 162 27.24 8.94 -15.80
C ARG A 162 28.15 8.20 -16.78
N ARG A 163 28.24 8.70 -18.00
CA ARG A 163 29.36 8.45 -18.93
C ARG A 163 29.43 9.65 -19.87
N GLU A 164 30.06 10.71 -19.39
CA GLU A 164 30.82 11.67 -20.20
C GLU A 164 32.20 11.76 -19.55
#